data_AF-X1IQ91-F1
#
_entry.id   AF-X1IQ91-F1
#
_cell.length_a   1.000
_cell.length_b   1.000
_cell.length_c   1.000
_cell.angle_alpha   90.00
_cell.angle_beta   90.00
_cell.angle_gamma   90.00
#
_symmetry.space_group_name_H-M   'P 1'
#
loop_
_entity.id
_entity.type
_entity.pdbx_description
1 polymer ?
#
loop_
_entity_poly.entity_id
_entity_poly.type
_entity_poly.pdbx_seq_one_letter_code
_entity_poly.pdbx_strand_id
1 'polypeptide(L)' 'MKYLTLKKIFVWLMLTINLLFAFVIGLTIPLLESESYFNLGFIMIPLLIILNYVIIDRYHYYLKHTKRNEEELDASI' A
#
# COMPACT_ATOMS: atom_id res chain seq x y z
N MET A 1 -6.78 -16.16 -15.47
CA MET A 1 -5.61 -15.29 -15.73
C MET A 1 -5.87 -13.78 -15.64
N LYS A 2 -6.86 -13.17 -16.35
CA LYS A 2 -7.09 -11.70 -16.36
C LYS A 2 -7.33 -11.05 -14.98
N TYR A 3 -7.98 -11.75 -14.04
CA TYR A 3 -8.30 -11.20 -12.72
C TYR A 3 -7.09 -11.10 -11.79
N LEU A 4 -6.12 -12.02 -11.93
CA LEU A 4 -4.90 -12.02 -11.12
C LEU A 4 -4.01 -10.82 -11.47
N THR A 5 -3.92 -10.48 -12.76
CA THR A 5 -3.20 -9.30 -13.25
C THR A 5 -3.87 -8.00 -12.83
N LEU A 6 -5.20 -7.91 -12.87
CA LEU A 6 -5.96 -6.74 -12.39
C LEU A 6 -5.73 -6.45 -10.90
N LYS A 7 -5.77 -7.48 -10.05
CA LYS A 7 -5.48 -7.32 -8.60
C LYS A 7 -4.05 -6.85 -8.36
N LYS A 8 -3.08 -7.40 -9.10
CA LYS A 8 -1.68 -7.00 -9.01
C LYS A 8 -1.47 -5.53 -9.43
N ILE A 9 -2.09 -5.12 -10.54
CA ILE A 9 -2.07 -3.73 -11.03
C ILE A 9 -2.70 -2.78 -10.01
N PHE A 10 -3.82 -3.17 -9.41
CA PHE A 10 -4.50 -2.34 -8.41
C PHE A 10 -3.62 -2.06 -7.18
N VAL A 11 -2.92 -3.08 -6.67
CA VAL A 11 -1.99 -2.89 -5.54
C VAL A 11 -0.79 -2.04 -5.93
N TRP A 12 -0.25 -2.25 -7.13
CA TRP A 12 0.82 -1.41 -7.66
C TRP A 12 0.40 0.06 -7.78
N LEU A 13 -0.85 0.31 -8.22
CA LEU A 13 -1.44 1.64 -8.28
C LEU A 13 -1.56 2.25 -6.88
N MET A 14 -2.09 1.51 -5.90
CA MET A 14 -2.22 2.00 -4.51
C MET A 14 -0.85 2.35 -3.90
N LEU A 15 0.16 1.52 -4.15
CA LEU A 15 1.51 1.74 -3.63
C LEU A 15 2.15 2.98 -4.29
N THR A 16 1.93 3.17 -5.60
CA THR A 16 2.39 4.34 -6.34
C THR A 16 1.72 5.63 -5.84
N ILE A 17 0.40 5.60 -5.60
CA ILE A 17 -0.33 6.75 -5.04
C ILE A 17 0.18 7.06 -3.62
N ASN A 18 0.39 6.04 -2.79
CA ASN A 18 0.95 6.23 -1.45
C ASN A 18 2.35 6.87 -1.49
N LEU A 19 3.19 6.45 -2.44
CA LEU A 19 4.52 7.01 -2.64
C LEU A 19 4.45 8.46 -3.14
N LEU A 20 3.51 8.78 -4.02
CA LEU A 20 3.27 10.14 -4.50
C LEU A 20 2.83 11.05 -3.34
N PHE A 21 1.92 10.58 -2.48
CA PHE A 21 1.53 11.30 -1.27
C PHE A 21 2.73 11.56 -0.35
N ALA A 22 3.56 10.54 -0.12
CA ALA A 22 4.77 10.67 0.68
C ALA A 22 5.73 11.73 0.13
N PHE A 23 5.92 11.74 -1.19
CA PHE A 23 6.79 12.68 -1.87
C PHE A 23 6.27 14.12 -1.74
N VAL A 24 4.97 14.33 -1.98
CA VAL A 24 4.34 15.65 -1.83
C VAL A 24 4.43 16.13 -0.39
N ILE A 25 4.13 15.26 0.58
CA ILE A 25 4.25 15.58 2.01
C ILE A 25 5.69 15.94 2.38
N GLY A 26 6.67 15.17 1.91
CA GLY A 26 8.09 15.45 2.13
C GLY A 26 8.52 16.80 1.58
N LEU A 27 8.00 17.18 0.40
CA LEU A 27 8.24 18.50 -0.20
C LEU A 27 7.54 19.63 0.54
N THR A 28 6.38 19.39 1.15
CA THR A 28 5.62 20.43 1.86
C THR A 28 6.05 20.61 3.31
N ILE A 29 6.70 19.64 3.95
CA ILE A 29 7.18 19.77 5.35
C ILE A 29 8.02 21.04 5.59
N PRO A 30 9.01 21.40 4.75
CA PRO A 30 9.79 22.63 4.92
C PRO A 30 9.00 23.93 4.70
N LEU A 31 7.86 23.85 4.01
CA LEU A 31 6.98 24.98 3.69
C LEU A 31 5.93 25.26 4.78
N LEU A 32 5.74 24.35 5.73
CA LEU A 32 4.96 24.69 6.91
C LEU A 32 5.73 25.82 7.64
N GLU A 33 5.05 26.66 8.42
CA GLU A 33 5.65 27.71 9.30
C GLU A 33 5.57 27.33 10.80
N SER A 34 5.78 26.05 11.14
CA SER A 34 5.76 25.50 12.50
C SER A 34 7.14 25.15 13.05
N GLU A 35 7.51 25.66 14.23
CA GLU A 35 8.78 25.31 14.91
C GLU A 35 9.01 23.79 15.15
N SER A 36 7.98 22.96 14.93
CA SER A 36 7.98 21.51 15.14
C SER A 36 8.08 20.66 13.87
N TYR A 37 8.58 21.17 12.73
CA TYR A 37 8.69 20.38 11.47
C TYR A 37 9.37 19.02 11.62
N PHE A 38 10.42 18.96 12.43
CA PHE A 38 11.19 17.74 12.64
C PHE A 38 10.33 16.64 13.28
N ASN A 39 9.49 16.99 14.25
CA ASN A 39 8.58 16.04 14.89
C ASN A 39 7.50 15.57 13.91
N LEU A 40 7.01 16.46 13.03
CA LEU A 40 6.03 16.10 12.00
C LEU A 40 6.62 15.11 10.99
N GLY A 41 7.81 15.38 10.46
CA GLY A 41 8.52 14.44 9.58
C GLY A 41 8.82 13.11 10.27
N PHE A 42 9.22 13.16 11.55
CA PHE A 42 9.49 11.98 12.35
C PHE A 42 8.25 11.11 12.59
N ILE A 43 7.05 11.68 12.64
CA ILE A 43 5.79 10.92 12.77
C ILE A 43 5.30 10.43 11.39
N MET A 44 5.44 11.26 10.36
CA MET A 44 4.94 10.96 9.02
C MET A 44 5.71 9.82 8.36
N ILE A 45 7.04 9.73 8.51
CA ILE A 45 7.85 8.67 7.90
C ILE A 45 7.44 7.26 8.43
N PRO A 46 7.38 7.01 9.75
CA PRO A 46 6.92 5.73 10.29
C PRO A 46 5.49 5.39 9.88
N LEU A 47 4.59 6.38 9.89
CA LEU A 47 3.19 6.17 9.48
C LEU A 47 3.11 5.69 8.02
N LEU A 48 3.97 6.23 7.16
CA LEU A 48 4.05 5.85 5.76
C LEU A 48 4.58 4.43 5.55
N ILE A 49 5.54 4.01 6.38
CA ILE A 49 6.07 2.63 6.39
C ILE A 49 4.97 1.66 6.84
N ILE A 50 4.25 1.99 7.92
CA ILE A 50 3.14 1.18 8.43
C ILE A 50 2.06 1.05 7.35
N LEU A 51 1.70 2.14 6.68
CA LEU A 51 0.69 2.12 5.64
C LEU A 51 1.09 1.22 4.46
N ASN A 52 2.36 1.28 4.02
CA ASN A 52 2.88 0.35 3.01
C ASN A 52 2.77 -1.12 3.48
N TYR A 53 3.14 -1.40 4.73
CA TYR A 53 3.05 -2.73 5.30
C TYR A 53 1.61 -3.26 5.32
N VAL A 54 0.65 -2.44 5.77
CA VAL A 54 -0.78 -2.79 5.80
C VAL A 54 -1.33 -3.07 4.39
N ILE A 55 -0.93 -2.30 3.38
CA ILE A 55 -1.35 -2.53 1.99
C ILE A 55 -0.82 -3.88 1.49
N ILE A 56 0.44 -4.21 1.78
CA ILE A 56 1.08 -5.47 1.37
C ILE A 56 0.46 -6.66 2.11
N ASP A 57 0.27 -6.57 3.42
CA ASP A 57 -0.33 -7.64 4.22
C ASP A 57 -1.74 -7.97 3.72
N ARG A 58 -2.56 -6.94 3.51
CA ARG A 58 -3.91 -7.10 2.97
C ARG A 58 -3.90 -7.68 1.57
N TYR A 59 -2.95 -7.31 0.71
CA TYR A 59 -2.79 -7.94 -0.60
C TYR A 59 -2.44 -9.42 -0.49
N HIS A 60 -1.53 -9.77 0.40
CA HIS A 60 -1.11 -11.15 0.62
C HIS A 60 -2.28 -12.02 1.09
N TYR A 61 -3.11 -11.47 1.98
CA TYR A 61 -4.36 -12.09 2.42
C TYR A 61 -5.31 -12.35 1.24
N TYR A 62 -5.57 -11.34 0.40
CA TYR A 62 -6.44 -11.48 -0.77
C TYR A 62 -5.90 -12.49 -1.80
N LEU A 63 -4.58 -12.56 -1.98
CA LEU A 63 -3.94 -13.52 -2.88
C LEU A 63 -4.13 -14.95 -2.36
N LYS A 64 -3.90 -15.18 -1.06
CA LYS A 64 -4.05 -16.50 -0.43
C LYS A 64 -5.48 -17.02 -0.51
N HIS A 65 -6.47 -16.16 -0.27
CA HIS A 65 -7.89 -16.54 -0.41
C HIS A 65 -8.31 -16.82 -1.85
N THR A 66 -7.75 -16.07 -2.82
CA THR A 66 -8.07 -16.30 -4.24
C THR A 66 -7.51 -17.65 -4.71
N LYS A 67 -6.27 -17.99 -4.34
CA LYS A 67 -5.66 -19.29 -4.68
C LYS A 67 -6.44 -20.47 -4.10
N ARG A 68 -6.83 -20.40 -2.83
CA ARG A 68 -7.60 -21.48 -2.18
C ARG A 68 -8.92 -21.75 -2.91
N ASN A 69 -9.63 -20.69 -3.32
CA ASN A 69 -10.89 -20.86 -4.04
C ASN A 69 -10.70 -21.44 -5.45
N GLU A 70 -9.59 -21.16 -6.14
CA GLU A 70 -9.27 -21.79 -7.42
C GLU A 70 -8.97 -23.29 -7.24
N GLU A 71 -8.20 -23.67 -6.22
CA GLU A 71 -7.89 -25.08 -5.89
C GLU A 71 -9.14 -25.89 -5.51
N GLU A 72 -10.08 -25.31 -4.76
CA GLU A 72 -11.35 -25.95 -4.41
C GLU A 72 -12.28 -26.13 -5.63
N LEU A 73 -12.25 -25.21 -6.59
CA LEU A 73 -13.05 -25.31 -7.82
C LEU A 73 -12.50 -26.40 -8.75
N ASP A 74 -11.17 -26.45 -8.93
CA ASP A 74 -10.49 -27.46 -9.76
C ASP A 74 -10.61 -28.88 -9.19
N ALA A 75 -10.72 -29.02 -7.86
CA ALA A 75 -10.95 -30.33 -7.20
C ALA A 75 -12.41 -30.83 -7.30
N SER A 76 -13.33 -30.01 -7.80
CA SER A 76 -14.77 -30.30 -7.88
C SER A 76 -15.27 -30.62 -9.29
N ILE A 77 -14.38 -30.56 -10.29
CA ILE A 77 -14.62 -30.91 -11.71
C ILE A 77 -13.93 -32.25 -12.01
#